data_AF-A0A502HEW5-F1
#
_entry.id   AF-A0A502HEW5-F1
#
_cell.length_a   1.000
_cell.length_b   1.000
_cell.length_c   1.000
_cell.angle_alpha   90.00
_cell.angle_beta   90.00
_cell.angle_gamma   90.00
#
_symmetry.space_group_name_H-M   'P 1'
#
loop_
_entity.id
_entity.type
_entity.pdbx_description
1 polymer ?
#
loop_
_entity_poly.entity_id
_entity_poly.type
_entity_poly.pdbx_seq_one_letter_code
_entity_poly.pdbx_strand_id
1 'polypeptide(L)'
;MVRPDVFRCESCGTEYYLDNDDINVNYTVRQQGPAAPLPSLLAGKSRAVVVGAVAVGALLLTGALRSLLRPAPVAYYPVAPPYGSVVAGSRDDTDKQAITYTWGSDETILYPGAGGRPERVIIGNRSYRGGTGISRDSLFASFYEAGTGAELRSQPLPQPAGRSTPSFALRRFANGAIYAVLNKATVYQLDPTTHRVADVTQTLFRGQPELASGVASVEFIGENYGDGFTLFTNDGRTLSYYPLIHRVYGKDEVYAAQTGFGSLRPGSPTKTAFTFSTKGLSYPEDKIQLIKYQYRDNGGGPKNAPEFEWEDDYGGSGIFTSADPHRKVLTTPGAMRKARVLSFADFTPGRLYFSPGVQYYDADYVLITFRPTAAENSPLAVQCLNARTAAIVFTLPLPEANGSLDQGLRTSAGFVLGGDHDTYVISPDGRLLHHLDPEKQ
;
A
#
# COMPACT_ATOMS: atom_id res chain seq x y z
N MET A 1 19.97 53.99 11.43
CA MET A 1 18.63 54.29 10.90
C MET A 1 18.26 53.14 9.96
N VAL A 2 17.42 52.21 10.42
CA VAL A 2 16.93 51.06 9.65
C VAL A 2 15.54 51.44 9.11
N ARG A 3 15.24 51.11 7.85
CA ARG A 3 13.93 51.43 7.23
C ARG A 3 12.82 50.60 7.93
N PRO A 4 11.58 51.11 8.03
CA PRO A 4 10.54 50.54 8.89
C PRO A 4 10.10 49.11 8.55
N ASP A 5 10.42 48.61 7.36
CA ASP A 5 9.79 47.41 6.79
C ASP A 5 10.77 46.25 6.53
N VAL A 6 11.94 46.26 7.21
CA VAL A 6 13.00 45.26 7.01
C VAL A 6 13.44 44.69 8.35
N PHE A 7 13.26 43.38 8.53
CA PHE A 7 13.85 42.63 9.63
C PHE A 7 15.18 42.01 9.19
N ARG A 8 16.23 42.20 9.98
CA ARG A 8 17.55 41.60 9.73
C ARG A 8 17.87 40.57 10.80
N CYS A 9 18.13 39.33 10.39
CA CYS A 9 18.59 38.30 11.31
C CYS A 9 20.00 38.63 11.82
N GLU A 10 20.17 38.87 13.12
CA GLU A 10 21.48 39.20 13.69
C GLU A 10 22.46 38.03 13.67
N SER A 11 21.97 36.79 13.55
CA SER A 11 22.83 35.61 13.56
C SER A 11 23.44 35.26 12.20
N CYS A 12 22.76 35.56 11.08
CA CYS A 12 23.25 35.25 9.73
C CYS A 12 23.27 36.46 8.77
N GLY A 13 22.77 37.60 9.19
CA GLY A 13 22.81 38.86 8.46
C GLY A 13 21.81 39.00 7.32
N THR A 14 20.98 37.98 7.05
CA THR A 14 19.94 38.01 6.01
C THR A 14 18.82 39.00 6.36
N GLU A 15 18.45 39.83 5.38
CA GLU A 15 17.39 40.84 5.48
C GLU A 15 16.10 40.33 4.82
N TYR A 16 14.97 40.48 5.52
CA TYR A 16 13.64 40.09 5.10
C TYR A 16 12.74 41.32 5.02
N TYR A 17 12.04 41.48 3.90
CA TYR A 17 11.00 42.49 3.77
C TYR A 17 9.72 41.98 4.43
N LEU A 18 9.16 42.76 5.34
CA LEU A 18 7.91 42.42 6.03
C LEU A 18 6.75 43.03 5.25
N ASP A 19 5.98 42.17 4.58
CA ASP A 19 4.68 42.54 4.02
C ASP A 19 3.65 42.56 5.15
N ASN A 20 2.84 43.61 5.25
CA ASN A 20 2.20 44.01 6.51
C ASN A 20 0.85 43.33 6.80
N ASP A 21 0.55 42.20 6.16
CA ASP A 21 -0.70 41.47 6.38
C ASP A 21 -0.36 40.03 6.86
N ASP A 22 -0.33 39.84 8.19
CA ASP A 22 -0.20 38.59 8.96
C ASP A 22 1.11 37.76 8.83
N ILE A 23 2.07 37.96 9.76
CA ILE A 23 3.20 37.02 9.95
C ILE A 23 3.43 36.67 11.43
N ASN A 24 3.24 35.38 11.77
CA ASN A 24 3.87 34.76 12.93
C ASN A 24 5.23 34.18 12.51
N VAL A 25 6.33 34.79 12.95
CA VAL A 25 7.69 34.26 12.70
C VAL A 25 8.07 33.29 13.82
N ASN A 26 8.05 31.99 13.53
CA ASN A 26 8.64 30.97 14.41
C ASN A 26 10.08 30.69 13.96
N TYR A 27 11.06 31.02 14.81
CA TYR A 27 12.45 30.62 14.62
C TYR A 27 12.90 29.72 15.78
N THR A 28 13.64 28.66 15.47
CA THR A 28 14.21 27.75 16.48
C THR A 28 15.72 27.98 16.55
N VAL A 29 16.21 28.44 17.69
CA VAL A 29 17.65 28.60 17.94
C VAL A 29 18.26 27.22 18.23
N ARG A 30 19.07 26.69 17.31
CA ARG A 30 20.00 25.60 17.66
C ARG A 30 21.30 26.23 18.15
N GLN A 31 21.53 26.20 19.46
CA GLN A 31 22.84 26.54 20.01
C GLN A 31 23.85 25.47 19.59
N GLN A 32 24.72 25.82 18.65
CA GLN A 32 25.91 25.03 18.35
C GLN A 32 27.00 25.46 19.34
N GLY A 33 27.45 24.51 20.18
CA GLY A 33 28.66 24.69 21.00
C GLY A 33 29.90 24.90 20.12
N PRO A 34 31.00 25.44 20.69
CA PRO A 34 32.10 25.99 19.92
C PRO A 34 32.81 24.91 19.09
N ALA A 35 32.80 25.10 17.76
CA ALA A 35 33.58 24.29 16.83
C ALA A 35 35.07 24.69 16.88
N ALA A 36 35.94 23.70 17.01
CA ALA A 36 37.39 23.87 16.89
C ALA A 36 37.78 24.33 15.47
N PRO A 37 38.80 25.19 15.29
CA PRO A 37 39.15 25.71 13.98
C PRO A 37 39.92 24.67 13.16
N LEU A 38 39.47 24.44 11.91
CA LEU A 38 40.24 23.77 10.86
C LEU A 38 41.05 24.82 10.08
N PRO A 39 42.32 24.55 9.73
CA PRO A 39 43.18 25.54 9.10
C PRO A 39 42.80 25.81 7.64
N SER A 40 42.81 27.09 7.27
CA SER A 40 42.58 27.56 5.91
C SER A 40 43.72 27.13 4.98
N LEU A 41 43.44 26.21 4.06
CA LEU A 41 44.27 26.00 2.89
C LEU A 41 43.51 26.52 1.68
N LEU A 42 44.18 27.38 0.91
CA LEU A 42 43.80 27.85 -0.43
C LEU A 42 43.00 29.16 -0.51
N ALA A 43 43.59 30.23 0.01
CA ALA A 43 43.48 31.54 -0.65
C ALA A 43 44.62 31.67 -1.68
N GLY A 44 44.29 31.86 -2.96
CA GLY A 44 45.23 32.43 -3.94
C GLY A 44 45.52 31.58 -5.19
N LYS A 45 44.88 31.96 -6.30
CA LYS A 45 45.37 31.98 -7.70
C LYS A 45 46.35 30.87 -8.15
N SER A 46 45.84 29.90 -8.92
CA SER A 46 46.42 29.49 -10.22
C SER A 46 45.51 28.46 -10.92
N ARG A 47 45.04 28.77 -12.14
CA ARG A 47 44.16 27.93 -12.98
C ARG A 47 44.86 26.66 -13.55
N ALA A 48 45.98 26.22 -12.97
CA ALA A 48 46.76 25.08 -13.46
C ALA A 48 46.60 23.79 -12.62
N VAL A 49 46.05 23.88 -11.39
CA VAL A 49 45.91 22.69 -10.49
C VAL A 49 44.64 21.89 -10.80
N VAL A 50 43.58 22.53 -11.30
CA VAL A 50 42.29 21.86 -11.61
C VAL A 50 42.41 20.92 -12.82
N VAL A 51 43.28 21.22 -13.80
CA VAL A 51 43.48 20.35 -14.97
C VAL A 51 44.33 19.11 -14.63
N GLY A 52 45.29 19.23 -13.69
CA GLY A 52 46.07 18.10 -13.21
C GLY A 52 45.27 17.11 -12.34
N ALA A 53 44.36 17.60 -11.51
CA ALA A 53 43.52 16.75 -10.66
C ALA A 53 42.47 15.96 -11.45
N VAL A 54 41.92 16.53 -12.52
CA VAL A 54 40.98 15.85 -13.42
C VAL A 54 41.68 14.77 -14.26
N ALA A 55 42.92 14.99 -14.68
CA ALA A 55 43.69 14.00 -15.42
C ALA A 55 44.11 12.79 -14.56
N VAL A 56 44.51 13.00 -13.30
CA VAL A 56 44.83 11.92 -12.36
C VAL A 56 43.56 11.19 -11.89
N GLY A 57 42.45 11.89 -11.70
CA GLY A 57 41.13 11.29 -11.43
C GLY A 57 40.63 10.40 -12.58
N ALA A 58 40.79 10.83 -13.83
CA ALA A 58 40.41 10.05 -15.01
C ALA A 58 41.34 8.82 -15.26
N LEU A 59 42.63 8.93 -14.92
CA LEU A 59 43.57 7.80 -14.98
C LEU A 59 43.35 6.78 -13.86
N LEU A 60 42.95 7.20 -12.65
CA LEU A 60 42.55 6.30 -11.57
C LEU A 60 41.19 5.63 -11.85
N LEU A 61 40.26 6.33 -12.49
CA LEU A 61 38.98 5.76 -12.95
C LEU A 61 39.16 4.72 -14.07
N THR A 62 40.08 4.91 -15.01
CA THR A 62 40.36 3.91 -16.06
C THR A 62 41.16 2.70 -15.54
N GLY A 63 42.02 2.89 -14.53
CA GLY A 63 42.68 1.80 -13.82
C GLY A 63 41.73 0.96 -12.96
N ALA A 64 40.79 1.60 -12.25
CA ALA A 64 39.76 0.91 -11.47
C ALA A 64 38.74 0.19 -12.37
N LEU A 65 38.38 0.77 -13.53
CA LEU A 65 37.46 0.14 -14.49
C LEU A 65 38.06 -1.11 -15.16
N ARG A 66 39.39 -1.19 -15.31
CA ARG A 66 40.07 -2.40 -15.81
C ARG A 66 40.22 -3.51 -14.75
N SER A 67 40.07 -3.21 -13.46
CA SER A 67 40.01 -4.25 -12.42
C SER A 67 38.59 -4.84 -12.25
N LEU A 68 37.57 -4.02 -12.53
CA LEU A 68 36.14 -4.42 -12.56
C LEU A 68 35.74 -5.22 -13.81
N LEU A 69 36.54 -5.20 -14.88
CA LEU A 69 36.30 -5.91 -16.15
C LEU A 69 37.20 -7.15 -16.35
N ARG A 70 37.90 -7.64 -15.31
CA ARG A 70 38.52 -8.96 -15.38
C ARG A 70 37.43 -10.03 -15.21
N PRO A 71 37.28 -11.00 -16.13
CA PRO A 71 36.51 -12.19 -15.81
C PRO A 71 37.15 -12.83 -14.58
N ALA A 72 36.38 -13.00 -13.51
CA ALA A 72 36.87 -13.70 -12.33
C ALA A 72 37.40 -15.08 -12.78
N PRO A 73 38.63 -15.48 -12.41
CA PRO A 73 39.01 -16.87 -12.59
C PRO A 73 37.98 -17.70 -11.85
N VAL A 74 37.41 -18.69 -12.55
CA VAL A 74 36.54 -19.70 -11.95
C VAL A 74 37.40 -20.47 -10.95
N ALA A 75 37.48 -19.94 -9.73
CA ALA A 75 38.09 -20.61 -8.61
C ALA A 75 37.04 -21.57 -8.07
N TYR A 76 37.23 -22.85 -8.38
CA TYR A 76 36.66 -23.94 -7.63
C TYR A 76 37.19 -23.81 -6.19
N TYR A 77 36.45 -23.14 -5.33
CA TYR A 77 36.68 -23.20 -3.89
C TYR A 77 35.84 -24.35 -3.34
N PRO A 78 36.44 -25.41 -2.78
CA PRO A 78 35.68 -26.37 -2.01
C PRO A 78 35.04 -25.62 -0.83
N VAL A 79 33.72 -25.74 -0.72
CA VAL A 79 32.96 -25.19 0.41
C VAL A 79 33.44 -25.89 1.68
N ALA A 80 34.27 -25.20 2.48
CA ALA A 80 34.39 -25.52 3.89
C ALA A 80 33.11 -25.02 4.60
N PRO A 81 32.45 -25.84 5.43
CA PRO A 81 31.11 -25.55 5.90
C PRO A 81 31.13 -24.41 6.94
N PRO A 82 30.33 -23.33 6.76
CA PRO A 82 29.98 -22.47 7.86
C PRO A 82 28.84 -23.13 8.66
N TYR A 83 29.12 -23.42 9.93
CA TYR A 83 28.19 -23.73 11.02
C TYR A 83 26.73 -24.07 10.62
N GLY A 84 26.50 -25.37 10.43
CA GLY A 84 25.24 -26.06 10.75
C GLY A 84 23.94 -25.41 10.30
N SER A 85 23.70 -25.36 8.99
CA SER A 85 22.32 -25.42 8.49
C SER A 85 21.74 -26.77 8.88
N VAL A 86 20.87 -26.80 9.89
CA VAL A 86 20.08 -28.00 10.18
C VAL A 86 19.04 -28.11 9.07
N VAL A 87 19.40 -28.85 8.02
CA VAL A 87 18.45 -29.54 7.17
C VAL A 87 17.50 -30.28 8.10
N ALA A 88 16.18 -30.15 7.87
CA ALA A 88 15.15 -30.90 8.57
C ALA A 88 15.38 -32.40 8.31
N GLY A 89 16.25 -32.99 9.11
CA GLY A 89 16.58 -34.41 9.14
C GLY A 89 15.86 -35.04 10.32
N SER A 90 15.11 -36.09 10.00
CA SER A 90 14.45 -37.04 10.88
C SER A 90 15.09 -37.12 12.27
N ARG A 91 14.38 -36.61 13.29
CA ARG A 91 14.75 -36.81 14.69
C ARG A 91 13.76 -37.80 15.29
N ASP A 92 14.35 -38.79 15.95
CA ASP A 92 13.69 -39.92 16.60
C ASP A 92 12.47 -39.51 17.45
N ASP A 93 11.48 -40.41 17.44
CA ASP A 93 10.07 -40.22 17.76
C ASP A 93 9.79 -40.21 19.28
N THR A 94 10.51 -39.39 20.05
CA THR A 94 10.20 -39.19 21.47
C THR A 94 10.28 -37.71 21.83
N ASP A 95 9.10 -37.16 22.14
CA ASP A 95 8.80 -35.80 22.62
C ASP A 95 8.54 -34.73 21.54
N LYS A 96 7.42 -34.89 20.81
CA LYS A 96 6.82 -33.84 19.98
C LYS A 96 6.21 -32.75 20.87
N GLN A 97 7.03 -31.89 21.47
CA GLN A 97 6.54 -30.58 21.86
C GLN A 97 6.13 -29.85 20.57
N ALA A 98 4.85 -29.51 20.45
CA ALA A 98 4.33 -28.75 19.33
C ALA A 98 5.13 -27.44 19.22
N ILE A 99 5.88 -27.27 18.13
CA ILE A 99 6.61 -26.04 17.87
C ILE A 99 5.57 -24.95 17.61
N THR A 100 5.32 -24.11 18.61
CA THR A 100 4.46 -22.93 18.48
C THR A 100 5.27 -21.75 17.94
N TYR A 101 4.72 -21.03 16.97
CA TYR A 101 5.30 -19.79 16.45
C TYR A 101 4.29 -18.66 16.47
N THR A 102 4.79 -17.44 16.48
CA THR A 102 4.00 -16.23 16.27
C THR A 102 4.43 -15.56 14.97
N TRP A 103 3.49 -14.87 14.32
CA TRP A 103 3.82 -13.99 13.20
C TRP A 103 4.31 -12.65 13.71
N GLY A 104 5.19 -12.04 12.94
CA GLY A 104 5.62 -10.66 13.10
C GLY A 104 5.92 -10.04 11.75
N SER A 105 5.87 -8.70 11.71
CA SER A 105 6.04 -7.89 10.50
C SER A 105 5.39 -8.54 9.29
N ASP A 106 4.15 -8.98 9.44
CA ASP A 106 3.45 -9.78 8.44
C ASP A 106 2.36 -8.98 7.73
N GLU A 107 1.95 -9.52 6.59
CA GLU A 107 0.86 -9.02 5.77
C GLU A 107 -0.07 -10.19 5.44
N THR A 108 -1.36 -9.89 5.33
CA THR A 108 -2.41 -10.90 5.21
C THR A 108 -3.41 -10.52 4.14
N ILE A 109 -3.86 -11.51 3.36
CA ILE A 109 -4.97 -11.29 2.42
C ILE A 109 -5.88 -12.50 2.30
N LEU A 110 -7.18 -12.23 2.31
CA LEU A 110 -8.25 -13.17 2.09
C LEU A 110 -8.56 -13.24 0.58
N TYR A 111 -8.63 -14.44 0.03
CA TYR A 111 -8.90 -14.68 -1.39
C TYR A 111 -9.76 -15.93 -1.62
N PRO A 112 -10.49 -16.01 -2.75
CA PRO A 112 -11.18 -17.22 -3.14
C PRO A 112 -10.17 -18.23 -3.70
N GLY A 113 -9.94 -19.32 -2.98
CA GLY A 113 -9.09 -20.43 -3.39
C GLY A 113 -9.77 -21.40 -4.35
N ALA A 114 -9.17 -22.57 -4.52
CA ALA A 114 -9.67 -23.61 -5.44
C ALA A 114 -11.13 -24.00 -5.11
N GLY A 115 -12.00 -23.98 -6.11
CA GLY A 115 -13.43 -24.28 -5.93
C GLY A 115 -14.22 -23.20 -5.17
N GLY A 116 -13.67 -22.00 -4.99
CA GLY A 116 -14.33 -20.90 -4.29
C GLY A 116 -14.30 -21.02 -2.76
N ARG A 117 -13.47 -21.92 -2.21
CA ARG A 117 -13.24 -22.01 -0.76
C ARG A 117 -12.54 -20.73 -0.28
N PRO A 118 -12.92 -20.18 0.89
CA PRO A 118 -12.24 -19.02 1.44
C PRO A 118 -10.88 -19.44 1.99
N GLU A 119 -9.84 -18.78 1.48
CA GLU A 119 -8.46 -19.05 1.89
C GLU A 119 -7.78 -17.73 2.22
N ARG A 120 -6.75 -17.82 3.06
CA ARG A 120 -5.95 -16.67 3.47
C ARG A 120 -4.48 -17.00 3.26
N VAL A 121 -3.70 -15.99 2.90
CA VAL A 121 -2.24 -16.10 2.91
C VAL A 121 -1.67 -15.06 3.86
N ILE A 122 -0.74 -15.51 4.70
CA ILE A 122 0.06 -14.68 5.58
C ILE A 122 1.50 -14.75 5.07
N ILE A 123 2.13 -13.59 4.87
CA ILE A 123 3.55 -13.47 4.53
C ILE A 123 4.24 -12.64 5.60
N GLY A 124 5.30 -13.17 6.21
CA GLY A 124 5.92 -12.49 7.35
C GLY A 124 7.07 -13.27 7.96
N ASN A 125 7.57 -12.79 9.10
CA ASN A 125 8.50 -13.57 9.92
C ASN A 125 7.74 -14.45 10.91
N ARG A 126 8.18 -15.70 11.03
CA ARG A 126 7.79 -16.59 12.12
C ARG A 126 8.85 -16.57 13.19
N SER A 127 8.45 -16.33 14.43
CA SER A 127 9.31 -16.42 15.61
C SER A 127 8.91 -17.65 16.42
N TYR A 128 9.84 -18.58 16.62
CA TYR A 128 9.60 -19.85 17.29
C TYR A 128 9.96 -19.78 18.78
N ARG A 129 9.09 -20.28 19.65
CA ARG A 129 9.37 -20.41 21.10
C ARG A 129 9.80 -21.84 21.41
N GLY A 130 11.05 -22.04 21.84
CA GLY A 130 11.56 -23.34 22.26
C GLY A 130 12.40 -23.26 23.53
N GLY A 131 12.05 -24.09 24.53
CA GLY A 131 12.79 -24.56 25.73
C GLY A 131 13.73 -23.63 26.51
N THR A 132 14.63 -22.91 25.87
CA THR A 132 15.68 -22.09 26.49
C THR A 132 15.98 -20.78 25.77
N GLY A 133 15.20 -20.40 24.74
CA GLY A 133 15.33 -19.09 24.09
C GLY A 133 14.44 -18.92 22.85
N ILE A 134 14.09 -17.67 22.53
CA ILE A 134 13.49 -17.30 21.24
C ILE A 134 14.65 -17.24 20.24
N SER A 135 14.71 -18.17 19.29
CA SER A 135 15.75 -18.13 18.27
C SER A 135 15.28 -18.77 16.97
N ARG A 136 14.88 -17.89 16.03
CA ARG A 136 15.09 -17.92 14.56
C ARG A 136 13.89 -17.26 13.88
N ASP A 137 14.01 -15.96 13.60
CA ASP A 137 13.07 -15.29 12.71
C ASP A 137 13.32 -15.81 11.29
N SER A 138 12.35 -16.55 10.76
CA SER A 138 12.41 -17.11 9.42
C SER A 138 11.25 -16.59 8.59
N LEU A 139 11.54 -16.27 7.33
CA LEU A 139 10.58 -15.69 6.40
C LEU A 139 9.72 -16.79 5.78
N PHE A 140 8.40 -16.62 5.83
CA PHE A 140 7.46 -17.56 5.23
C PHE A 140 6.34 -16.85 4.48
N ALA A 141 5.82 -17.53 3.46
CA ALA A 141 4.48 -17.32 2.96
C ALA A 141 3.67 -18.61 3.21
N SER A 142 2.54 -18.47 3.88
CA SER A 142 1.76 -19.59 4.40
C SER A 142 0.28 -19.40 4.10
N PHE A 143 -0.31 -20.44 3.52
CA PHE A 143 -1.67 -20.48 3.06
C PHE A 143 -2.52 -21.29 4.04
N TYR A 144 -3.69 -20.76 4.37
CA TYR A 144 -4.62 -21.31 5.35
C TYR A 144 -6.02 -21.40 4.76
N GLU A 145 -6.75 -22.42 5.17
CA GLU A 145 -8.21 -22.43 5.05
C GLU A 145 -8.76 -21.40 6.06
N ALA A 146 -9.55 -20.44 5.58
CA ALA A 146 -9.90 -19.27 6.37
C ALA A 146 -11.03 -19.53 7.40
N GLY A 147 -11.79 -20.62 7.27
CA GLY A 147 -12.88 -20.96 8.19
C GLY A 147 -12.46 -21.86 9.35
N THR A 148 -11.41 -22.66 9.18
CA THR A 148 -10.88 -23.59 10.19
C THR A 148 -9.48 -23.23 10.67
N GLY A 149 -8.76 -22.36 9.95
CA GLY A 149 -7.37 -22.01 10.26
C GLY A 149 -6.37 -23.12 9.91
N ALA A 150 -6.80 -24.15 9.19
CA ALA A 150 -5.94 -25.27 8.83
C ALA A 150 -4.88 -24.81 7.83
N GLU A 151 -3.60 -25.06 8.13
CA GLU A 151 -2.51 -24.75 7.20
C GLU A 151 -2.58 -25.68 5.98
N LEU A 152 -2.72 -25.08 4.80
CA LEU A 152 -2.75 -25.77 3.51
C LEU A 152 -1.33 -26.01 3.00
N ARG A 153 -0.48 -24.98 3.13
CA ARG A 153 0.91 -25.02 2.70
C ARG A 153 1.72 -23.87 3.29
N SER A 154 2.97 -24.14 3.63
CA SER A 154 3.97 -23.11 3.93
C SER A 154 5.17 -23.23 3.01
N GLN A 155 5.69 -22.08 2.56
CA GLN A 155 6.90 -21.98 1.77
C GLN A 155 7.87 -21.00 2.44
N PRO A 156 9.10 -21.42 2.77
CA PRO A 156 10.12 -20.49 3.25
C PRO A 156 10.53 -19.54 2.11
N LEU A 157 10.78 -18.28 2.45
CA LEU A 157 11.25 -17.27 1.52
C LEU A 157 12.71 -16.89 1.85
N PRO A 158 13.52 -16.52 0.84
CA PRO A 158 14.88 -16.03 1.06
C PRO A 158 14.91 -14.85 2.04
N GLN A 159 15.76 -14.95 3.07
CA GLN A 159 16.01 -13.85 3.99
C GLN A 159 17.08 -12.93 3.40
N PRO A 160 16.80 -11.63 3.22
CA PRO A 160 17.80 -10.69 2.68
C PRO A 160 18.91 -10.45 3.69
N ALA A 161 20.17 -10.46 3.21
CA ALA A 161 21.34 -10.23 4.04
C ALA A 161 21.34 -8.83 4.64
N GLY A 162 21.69 -8.71 5.93
CA GLY A 162 21.96 -7.43 6.59
C GLY A 162 20.74 -6.59 7.02
N ARG A 163 19.51 -7.09 6.90
CA ARG A 163 18.32 -6.45 7.49
C ARG A 163 17.82 -7.21 8.72
N SER A 164 17.63 -6.48 9.81
CA SER A 164 17.09 -7.01 11.07
C SER A 164 15.57 -7.21 11.03
N THR A 165 14.85 -6.48 10.16
CA THR A 165 13.39 -6.60 10.05
C THR A 165 12.95 -6.49 8.58
N PRO A 166 12.28 -7.51 8.04
CA PRO A 166 11.73 -7.46 6.70
C PRO A 166 10.51 -6.51 6.64
N SER A 167 10.33 -5.82 5.52
CA SER A 167 9.07 -5.13 5.22
C SER A 167 8.34 -5.85 4.10
N PHE A 168 7.04 -6.05 4.26
CA PHE A 168 6.18 -6.62 3.23
C PHE A 168 5.12 -5.62 2.82
N ALA A 169 4.61 -5.82 1.62
CA ALA A 169 3.32 -5.32 1.20
C ALA A 169 2.66 -6.44 0.40
N LEU A 170 1.37 -6.64 0.57
CA LEU A 170 0.61 -7.69 -0.11
C LEU A 170 -0.60 -7.06 -0.79
N ARG A 171 -0.87 -7.43 -2.04
CA ARG A 171 -2.02 -6.90 -2.76
C ARG A 171 -2.58 -7.88 -3.77
N ARG A 172 -3.92 -7.92 -3.85
CA ARG A 172 -4.66 -8.60 -4.91
C ARG A 172 -5.11 -7.61 -5.96
N PHE A 173 -4.82 -7.91 -7.23
CA PHE A 173 -5.23 -7.11 -8.37
C PHE A 173 -6.63 -7.52 -8.86
N ALA A 174 -7.26 -6.67 -9.67
CA ALA A 174 -8.64 -6.89 -10.14
C ALA A 174 -8.83 -8.17 -10.96
N ASN A 175 -7.77 -8.71 -11.57
CA ASN A 175 -7.80 -10.00 -12.28
C ASN A 175 -7.68 -11.21 -11.34
N GLY A 176 -7.57 -10.99 -10.03
CA GLY A 176 -7.41 -12.01 -9.00
C GLY A 176 -5.96 -12.42 -8.72
N ALA A 177 -4.97 -11.91 -9.46
CA ALA A 177 -3.57 -12.17 -9.16
C ALA A 177 -3.16 -11.55 -7.81
N ILE A 178 -2.36 -12.27 -7.04
CA ILE A 178 -1.87 -11.83 -5.73
C ILE A 178 -0.37 -11.64 -5.83
N TYR A 179 0.10 -10.46 -5.43
CA TYR A 179 1.52 -10.10 -5.43
C TYR A 179 1.95 -9.70 -4.03
N ALA A 180 3.18 -10.07 -3.66
CA ALA A 180 3.84 -9.57 -2.48
C ALA A 180 5.13 -8.83 -2.87
N VAL A 181 5.40 -7.70 -2.22
CA VAL A 181 6.65 -6.95 -2.36
C VAL A 181 7.46 -7.09 -1.08
N LEU A 182 8.61 -7.73 -1.17
CA LEU A 182 9.56 -7.86 -0.06
C LEU A 182 10.63 -6.78 -0.17
N ASN A 183 10.78 -5.99 0.90
CA ASN A 183 11.87 -5.04 1.09
C ASN A 183 12.05 -4.01 -0.03
N LYS A 184 10.96 -3.70 -0.73
CA LYS A 184 10.91 -2.85 -1.92
C LYS A 184 11.83 -3.30 -3.05
N ALA A 185 12.18 -4.59 -3.11
CA ALA A 185 13.19 -5.11 -4.02
C ALA A 185 12.73 -6.36 -4.77
N THR A 186 12.08 -7.29 -4.08
CA THR A 186 11.65 -8.57 -4.67
C THR A 186 10.14 -8.61 -4.79
N VAL A 187 9.64 -9.00 -5.96
CA VAL A 187 8.21 -9.22 -6.20
C VAL A 187 7.94 -10.72 -6.29
N TYR A 188 7.08 -11.21 -5.42
CA TYR A 188 6.54 -12.55 -5.49
C TYR A 188 5.15 -12.52 -6.09
N GLN A 189 4.83 -13.51 -6.92
CA GLN A 189 3.46 -13.83 -7.30
C GLN A 189 3.04 -15.09 -6.57
N LEU A 190 1.85 -15.03 -5.97
CA LEU A 190 1.25 -16.13 -5.25
C LEU A 190 0.21 -16.79 -6.15
N ASP A 191 0.28 -18.11 -6.27
CA ASP A 191 -0.70 -18.92 -7.00
C ASP A 191 -1.77 -19.43 -6.01
N PRO A 192 -3.01 -18.91 -6.08
CA PRO A 192 -4.09 -19.30 -5.17
C PRO A 192 -4.61 -20.73 -5.41
N THR A 193 -4.23 -21.38 -6.53
CA THR A 193 -4.67 -22.75 -6.85
C THR A 193 -3.67 -23.78 -6.36
N THR A 194 -2.37 -23.52 -6.51
CA THR A 194 -1.30 -24.47 -6.15
C THR A 194 -0.61 -24.15 -4.82
N HIS A 195 -0.99 -23.03 -4.19
CA HIS A 195 -0.38 -22.50 -2.97
C HIS A 195 1.14 -22.33 -3.10
N ARG A 196 1.60 -21.95 -4.30
CA ARG A 196 3.01 -21.73 -4.59
C ARG A 196 3.32 -20.24 -4.63
N VAL A 197 4.55 -19.93 -4.24
CA VAL A 197 5.07 -18.56 -4.27
C VAL A 197 6.26 -18.56 -5.23
N ALA A 198 6.20 -17.73 -6.26
CA ALA A 198 7.25 -17.61 -7.27
C ALA A 198 7.85 -16.20 -7.25
N ASP A 199 9.18 -16.10 -7.25
CA ASP A 199 9.85 -14.82 -7.52
C ASP A 199 9.65 -14.47 -9.00
N VAL A 200 8.95 -13.36 -9.24
CA VAL A 200 8.65 -12.85 -10.58
C VAL A 200 9.35 -11.53 -10.87
N THR A 201 10.29 -11.10 -10.02
CA THR A 201 10.93 -9.78 -10.10
C THR A 201 11.47 -9.49 -11.50
N GLN A 202 12.18 -10.44 -12.10
CA GLN A 202 12.77 -10.27 -13.44
C GLN A 202 11.75 -10.50 -14.56
N THR A 203 10.86 -11.48 -14.40
CA THR A 203 9.91 -11.87 -15.46
C THR A 203 8.75 -10.88 -15.60
N LEU A 204 8.32 -10.25 -14.51
CA LEU A 204 7.21 -9.30 -14.45
C LEU A 204 7.47 -8.03 -15.27
N PHE A 205 8.72 -7.57 -15.29
CA PHE A 205 9.15 -6.34 -15.96
C PHE A 205 9.82 -6.59 -17.33
N ARG A 206 9.95 -7.86 -17.72
CA ARG A 206 10.62 -8.24 -18.96
C ARG A 206 9.89 -7.67 -20.18
N GLY A 207 10.67 -7.17 -21.14
CA GLY A 207 10.15 -6.69 -22.42
C GLY A 207 9.72 -5.22 -22.41
N GLN A 208 9.90 -4.49 -21.31
CA GLN A 208 9.66 -3.05 -21.21
C GLN A 208 10.96 -2.27 -21.52
N PRO A 209 11.08 -1.57 -22.66
CA PRO A 209 12.29 -0.83 -23.02
C PRO A 209 12.68 0.22 -21.97
N GLU A 210 11.71 0.85 -21.34
CA GLU A 210 11.90 1.89 -20.32
C GLU A 210 12.58 1.34 -19.06
N LEU A 211 12.51 0.02 -18.83
CA LEU A 211 13.07 -0.68 -17.68
C LEU A 211 14.38 -1.42 -18.01
N ALA A 212 14.97 -1.16 -19.18
CA ALA A 212 16.19 -1.83 -19.63
C ALA A 212 17.42 -1.58 -18.73
N SER A 213 17.46 -0.47 -17.99
CA SER A 213 18.49 -0.18 -16.98
C SER A 213 18.37 -1.05 -15.73
N GLY A 214 17.24 -1.76 -15.56
CA GLY A 214 16.90 -2.51 -14.37
C GLY A 214 16.17 -1.68 -13.31
N VAL A 215 15.57 -2.38 -12.35
CA VAL A 215 14.76 -1.81 -11.26
C VAL A 215 15.58 -1.81 -9.98
N ALA A 216 15.76 -0.64 -9.37
CA ALA A 216 16.42 -0.42 -8.09
C ALA A 216 15.45 -0.60 -6.91
N SER A 217 14.20 -0.15 -7.05
CA SER A 217 13.14 -0.43 -6.07
C SER A 217 11.76 -0.55 -6.71
N VAL A 218 10.88 -1.27 -6.01
CA VAL A 218 9.50 -1.56 -6.40
C VAL A 218 8.57 -1.38 -5.20
N GLU A 219 7.44 -0.72 -5.42
CA GLU A 219 6.35 -0.57 -4.46
C GLU A 219 5.01 -0.71 -5.19
N PHE A 220 3.93 -1.03 -4.48
CA PHE A 220 2.61 -0.91 -5.08
C PHE A 220 2.26 0.56 -5.30
N ILE A 221 1.60 0.84 -6.41
CA ILE A 221 0.86 2.09 -6.59
C ILE A 221 -0.28 2.11 -5.57
N GLY A 222 -0.67 3.28 -5.05
CA GLY A 222 -1.80 3.38 -4.12
C GLY A 222 -3.10 2.82 -4.71
N GLU A 223 -3.98 2.27 -3.87
CA GLU A 223 -5.20 1.58 -4.32
C GLU A 223 -6.14 2.46 -5.16
N ASN A 224 -6.14 3.75 -4.85
CA ASN A 224 -6.91 4.77 -5.55
C ASN A 224 -6.42 5.05 -6.98
N TYR A 225 -5.23 4.56 -7.34
CA TYR A 225 -4.55 4.87 -8.60
C TYR A 225 -4.46 3.72 -9.60
N GLY A 226 -4.95 2.52 -9.24
CA GLY A 226 -4.99 1.35 -10.11
C GLY A 226 -4.12 0.20 -9.63
N ASP A 227 -4.03 -0.84 -10.45
CA ASP A 227 -3.31 -2.07 -10.15
C ASP A 227 -1.93 -2.04 -10.82
N GLY A 228 -0.94 -1.58 -10.08
CA GLY A 228 0.40 -1.39 -10.62
C GLY A 228 1.47 -1.16 -9.58
N PHE A 229 2.65 -0.86 -10.08
CA PHE A 229 3.88 -0.70 -9.32
C PHE A 229 4.53 0.65 -9.58
N THR A 230 4.96 1.32 -8.52
CA THR A 230 5.90 2.44 -8.60
C THR A 230 7.29 1.83 -8.64
N LEU A 231 8.07 2.17 -9.67
CA LEU A 231 9.40 1.64 -9.92
C LEU A 231 10.41 2.78 -9.86
N PHE A 232 11.50 2.57 -9.13
CA PHE A 232 12.71 3.40 -9.26
C PHE A 232 13.75 2.60 -10.05
N THR A 233 14.22 3.13 -11.17
CA THR A 233 15.17 2.43 -12.05
C THR A 233 16.62 2.72 -11.65
N ASN A 234 17.56 1.86 -12.07
CA ASN A 234 18.98 2.02 -11.75
C ASN A 234 19.62 3.29 -12.36
N ASP A 235 19.02 3.86 -13.41
CA ASP A 235 19.40 5.12 -14.02
C ASP A 235 18.66 6.34 -13.42
N GLY A 236 17.93 6.17 -12.31
CA GLY A 236 17.39 7.26 -11.50
C GLY A 236 16.02 7.78 -11.93
N ARG A 237 15.23 7.02 -12.70
CA ARG A 237 13.87 7.42 -13.12
C ARG A 237 12.82 6.80 -12.21
N THR A 238 11.78 7.56 -11.89
CA THR A 238 10.56 7.04 -11.25
C THR A 238 9.50 6.80 -12.31
N LEU A 239 9.02 5.57 -12.41
CA LEU A 239 8.06 5.11 -13.42
C LEU A 239 6.88 4.40 -12.76
N SER A 240 5.73 4.41 -13.42
CA SER A 240 4.56 3.63 -13.01
C SER A 240 4.32 2.50 -14.01
N TYR A 241 4.30 1.25 -13.55
CA TYR A 241 4.04 0.08 -14.38
C TYR A 241 2.73 -0.60 -14.01
N TYR A 242 1.83 -0.75 -14.98
CA TYR A 242 0.53 -1.39 -14.80
C TYR A 242 0.50 -2.70 -15.59
N PRO A 243 0.74 -3.86 -14.94
CA PRO A 243 0.92 -5.14 -15.64
C PRO A 243 -0.35 -5.63 -16.33
N LEU A 244 -1.54 -5.31 -15.82
CA LEU A 244 -2.81 -5.75 -16.44
C LEU A 244 -3.06 -5.12 -17.82
N ILE A 245 -2.45 -3.96 -18.07
CA ILE A 245 -2.50 -3.29 -19.37
C ILE A 245 -1.13 -3.27 -20.07
N HIS A 246 -0.13 -3.91 -19.45
CA HIS A 246 1.26 -4.02 -19.90
C HIS A 246 1.86 -2.69 -20.36
N ARG A 247 1.76 -1.65 -19.52
CA ARG A 247 2.21 -0.30 -19.87
C ARG A 247 2.99 0.38 -18.75
N VAL A 248 4.09 1.01 -19.15
CA VAL A 248 4.91 1.90 -18.32
C VAL A 248 4.54 3.35 -18.62
N TYR A 249 4.56 4.19 -17.59
CA TYR A 249 4.31 5.61 -17.69
C TYR A 249 5.40 6.39 -16.96
N GLY A 250 5.84 7.49 -17.56
CA GLY A 250 6.54 8.55 -16.85
C GLY A 250 5.61 9.30 -15.88
N LYS A 251 6.18 10.17 -15.03
CA LYS A 251 5.45 10.92 -14.00
C LYS A 251 4.32 11.78 -14.58
N ASP A 252 4.56 12.52 -15.66
CA ASP A 252 3.55 13.39 -16.25
C ASP A 252 2.51 12.59 -17.06
N GLU A 253 2.97 11.53 -17.72
CA GLU A 253 2.12 10.64 -18.51
C GLU A 253 1.11 9.90 -17.63
N VAL A 254 1.52 9.41 -16.45
CA VAL A 254 0.59 8.73 -15.54
C VAL A 254 -0.48 9.70 -15.04
N TYR A 255 -0.12 10.96 -14.76
CA TYR A 255 -1.07 11.98 -14.33
C TYR A 255 -2.15 12.28 -15.39
N ALA A 256 -1.75 12.37 -16.66
CA ALA A 256 -2.70 12.49 -17.76
C ALA A 256 -3.54 11.20 -17.93
N ALA A 257 -2.90 10.03 -17.80
CA ALA A 257 -3.55 8.73 -18.01
C ALA A 257 -4.55 8.32 -16.92
N GLN A 258 -4.45 8.89 -15.72
CA GLN A 258 -5.35 8.58 -14.60
C GLN A 258 -6.62 9.42 -14.55
N THR A 259 -6.72 10.50 -15.35
CA THR A 259 -7.84 11.45 -15.27
C THR A 259 -8.69 11.48 -16.54
N GLY A 260 -9.99 11.68 -16.39
CA GLY A 260 -10.88 12.01 -17.50
C GLY A 260 -11.26 10.81 -18.38
N PHE A 261 -12.26 11.02 -19.24
CA PHE A 261 -12.74 10.00 -20.17
C PHE A 261 -11.83 9.81 -21.40
N GLY A 262 -11.07 10.84 -21.78
CA GLY A 262 -10.19 10.78 -22.96
C GLY A 262 -8.98 9.86 -22.82
N SER A 263 -8.61 9.49 -21.59
CA SER A 263 -7.50 8.58 -21.28
C SER A 263 -7.92 7.11 -21.20
N LEU A 264 -9.21 6.81 -21.41
CA LEU A 264 -9.75 5.45 -21.40
C LEU A 264 -9.28 4.65 -22.61
N ARG A 265 -9.04 3.36 -22.40
CA ARG A 265 -8.75 2.43 -23.50
C ARG A 265 -10.04 2.16 -24.31
N PRO A 266 -9.92 1.88 -25.62
CA PRO A 266 -11.06 1.43 -26.41
C PRO A 266 -11.77 0.23 -25.75
N GLY A 267 -13.11 0.29 -25.68
CA GLY A 267 -13.90 -0.79 -25.06
C GLY A 267 -13.96 -0.79 -23.53
N SER A 268 -13.49 0.27 -22.86
CA SER A 268 -13.55 0.40 -21.40
C SER A 268 -14.99 0.20 -20.86
N PRO A 269 -15.25 -0.84 -20.04
CA PRO A 269 -16.60 -1.20 -19.63
C PRO A 269 -17.14 -0.23 -18.58
N THR A 270 -18.46 -0.13 -18.50
CA THR A 270 -19.13 0.52 -17.36
C THR A 270 -19.20 -0.48 -16.22
N LYS A 271 -18.73 -0.08 -15.03
CA LYS A 271 -18.86 -0.85 -13.79
C LYS A 271 -19.71 -0.11 -12.77
N THR A 272 -20.32 -0.87 -11.86
CA THR A 272 -21.01 -0.35 -10.67
C THR A 272 -20.14 -0.65 -9.46
N ALA A 273 -20.01 0.30 -8.57
CA ALA A 273 -19.25 0.18 -7.32
C ALA A 273 -19.96 0.89 -6.17
N PHE A 274 -19.48 0.61 -4.96
CA PHE A 274 -20.01 1.14 -3.72
C PHE A 274 -18.88 1.71 -2.88
N THR A 275 -19.11 2.86 -2.26
CA THR A 275 -18.19 3.48 -1.31
C THR A 275 -18.97 4.31 -0.30
N PHE A 276 -18.41 4.57 0.87
CA PHE A 276 -18.94 5.58 1.77
C PHE A 276 -18.42 6.97 1.36
N SER A 277 -19.24 8.00 1.60
CA SER A 277 -18.78 9.39 1.56
C SER A 277 -17.88 9.68 2.77
N THR A 278 -17.02 10.70 2.64
CA THR A 278 -16.16 11.19 3.72
C THR A 278 -16.79 12.40 4.40
N LYS A 279 -16.29 12.70 5.61
CA LYS A 279 -16.63 13.94 6.32
C LYS A 279 -15.82 15.08 5.74
N GLY A 280 -16.51 16.09 5.22
CA GLY A 280 -15.84 17.24 4.65
C GLY A 280 -15.57 18.37 5.61
N LEU A 281 -14.70 19.28 5.16
CA LEU A 281 -14.32 20.46 5.94
C LEU A 281 -15.41 21.54 5.91
N SER A 282 -16.10 21.71 4.77
CA SER A 282 -17.19 22.70 4.63
C SER A 282 -18.44 22.28 5.40
N TYR A 283 -18.74 20.98 5.44
CA TYR A 283 -19.97 20.44 6.03
C TYR A 283 -19.71 19.20 6.92
N PRO A 284 -18.93 19.33 8.01
CA PRO A 284 -18.56 18.20 8.86
C PRO A 284 -19.74 17.55 9.58
N GLU A 285 -20.87 18.24 9.72
CA GLU A 285 -22.10 17.74 10.32
C GLU A 285 -22.90 16.81 9.39
N ASP A 286 -22.70 16.88 8.06
CA ASP A 286 -23.45 16.05 7.13
C ASP A 286 -23.18 14.57 7.32
N LYS A 287 -24.23 13.76 7.19
CA LYS A 287 -24.16 12.32 7.44
C LYS A 287 -23.30 11.64 6.38
N ILE A 288 -22.54 10.63 6.81
CA ILE A 288 -21.87 9.72 5.89
C ILE A 288 -22.93 8.88 5.17
N GLN A 289 -22.84 8.81 3.84
CA GLN A 289 -23.79 8.12 2.97
C GLN A 289 -23.10 6.94 2.27
N LEU A 290 -23.79 5.81 2.13
CA LEU A 290 -23.34 4.73 1.27
C LEU A 290 -23.71 5.08 -0.17
N ILE A 291 -22.71 5.33 -1.01
CA ILE A 291 -22.89 5.76 -2.40
C ILE A 291 -22.78 4.57 -3.33
N LYS A 292 -23.78 4.41 -4.20
CA LYS A 292 -23.71 3.55 -5.37
C LYS A 292 -23.39 4.41 -6.58
N TYR A 293 -22.36 4.06 -7.33
CA TYR A 293 -21.95 4.84 -8.50
C TYR A 293 -21.59 3.96 -9.69
N GLN A 294 -21.75 4.53 -10.89
CA GLN A 294 -21.29 3.93 -12.14
C GLN A 294 -20.09 4.69 -12.66
N TYR A 295 -19.09 3.97 -13.17
CA TYR A 295 -17.88 4.57 -13.71
C TYR A 295 -17.35 3.77 -14.91
N ARG A 296 -16.48 4.40 -15.71
CA ARG A 296 -15.75 3.72 -16.77
C ARG A 296 -14.45 3.14 -16.22
N ASP A 297 -14.34 1.82 -16.29
CA ASP A 297 -13.20 1.08 -15.77
C ASP A 297 -12.05 1.02 -16.76
N ASN A 298 -10.83 1.16 -16.27
CA ASN A 298 -9.61 1.16 -17.09
C ASN A 298 -8.84 -0.18 -17.03
N GLY A 299 -9.50 -1.28 -16.63
CA GLY A 299 -8.93 -2.63 -16.68
C GLY A 299 -7.68 -2.81 -15.81
N GLY A 300 -7.64 -2.16 -14.64
CA GLY A 300 -6.47 -2.16 -13.74
C GLY A 300 -5.41 -1.11 -14.07
N GLY A 301 -5.53 -0.36 -15.17
CA GLY A 301 -4.65 0.76 -15.50
C GLY A 301 -4.83 1.98 -14.59
N PRO A 302 -4.12 3.09 -14.88
CA PRO A 302 -4.20 4.32 -14.11
C PRO A 302 -5.66 4.81 -13.96
N LYS A 303 -6.02 5.22 -12.73
CA LYS A 303 -7.33 5.78 -12.40
C LYS A 303 -7.22 6.80 -11.27
N ASN A 304 -8.28 7.55 -11.00
CA ASN A 304 -8.49 8.18 -9.71
C ASN A 304 -9.77 7.61 -9.13
N ALA A 305 -9.73 7.15 -7.88
CA ALA A 305 -10.94 6.83 -7.14
C ALA A 305 -11.81 8.09 -7.01
N PRO A 306 -13.14 7.96 -7.10
CA PRO A 306 -14.03 9.07 -6.82
C PRO A 306 -13.99 9.40 -5.33
N GLU A 307 -14.09 10.69 -5.05
CA GLU A 307 -14.28 11.23 -3.71
C GLU A 307 -15.69 11.79 -3.63
N PHE A 308 -16.40 11.41 -2.58
CA PHE A 308 -17.76 11.87 -2.29
C PHE A 308 -17.71 12.54 -0.92
N GLU A 309 -17.84 13.84 -0.93
CA GLU A 309 -17.72 14.71 0.23
C GLU A 309 -18.63 15.91 0.02
N TRP A 310 -19.41 16.28 1.05
CA TRP A 310 -20.18 17.51 0.96
C TRP A 310 -19.23 18.71 0.98
N GLU A 311 -19.25 19.48 -0.12
CA GLU A 311 -18.36 20.60 -0.37
C GLU A 311 -19.08 21.74 -1.12
N ASP A 312 -18.41 22.89 -1.20
CA ASP A 312 -18.87 24.05 -1.96
C ASP A 312 -18.37 24.01 -3.40
N ASP A 313 -19.29 23.93 -4.36
CA ASP A 313 -19.01 24.05 -5.79
C ASP A 313 -19.16 25.51 -6.24
N TYR A 314 -18.01 26.17 -6.42
CA TYR A 314 -17.91 27.53 -6.96
C TYR A 314 -17.94 27.58 -8.50
N GLY A 315 -18.12 26.44 -9.17
CA GLY A 315 -18.26 26.36 -10.63
C GLY A 315 -16.94 26.48 -11.42
N GLY A 316 -15.79 26.49 -10.76
CA GLY A 316 -14.49 26.61 -11.41
C GLY A 316 -13.31 26.50 -10.46
N SER A 317 -12.11 26.77 -10.97
CA SER A 317 -10.87 26.82 -10.18
C SER A 317 -10.51 28.28 -9.87
N GLY A 318 -10.12 28.55 -8.62
CA GLY A 318 -9.83 29.91 -8.15
C GLY A 318 -9.64 29.94 -6.64
N ILE A 319 -9.31 31.13 -6.12
CA ILE A 319 -9.39 31.42 -4.69
C ILE A 319 -10.81 31.93 -4.45
N PHE A 320 -11.57 31.21 -3.63
CA PHE A 320 -12.95 31.55 -3.29
C PHE A 320 -13.08 31.75 -1.80
N THR A 321 -14.07 32.54 -1.42
CA THR A 321 -14.48 32.80 -0.05
C THR A 321 -15.92 32.36 0.14
N SER A 322 -16.36 32.21 1.40
CA SER A 322 -17.74 31.85 1.71
C SER A 322 -18.78 32.88 1.23
N ALA A 323 -18.36 34.08 0.84
CA ALA A 323 -19.22 35.12 0.28
C ALA A 323 -19.46 34.94 -1.23
N ASP A 324 -18.59 34.20 -1.92
CA ASP A 324 -18.72 33.97 -3.36
C ASP A 324 -19.90 33.03 -3.66
N PRO A 325 -20.61 33.21 -4.79
CA PRO A 325 -21.71 32.33 -5.16
C PRO A 325 -21.23 30.88 -5.30
N HIS A 326 -21.85 29.98 -4.55
CA HIS A 326 -21.55 28.55 -4.58
C HIS A 326 -22.82 27.72 -4.44
N ARG A 327 -22.67 26.42 -4.71
CA ARG A 327 -23.69 25.41 -4.44
C ARG A 327 -23.09 24.29 -3.61
N LYS A 328 -23.77 23.91 -2.53
CA LYS A 328 -23.48 22.68 -1.80
C LYS A 328 -23.70 21.45 -2.69
N VAL A 329 -22.67 20.62 -2.87
CA VAL A 329 -22.71 19.37 -3.64
C VAL A 329 -21.98 18.26 -2.92
N LEU A 330 -22.31 17.00 -3.21
CA LEU A 330 -21.57 15.84 -2.69
C LEU A 330 -20.31 15.49 -3.51
N THR A 331 -20.26 15.96 -4.75
CA THR A 331 -19.07 15.83 -5.61
C THR A 331 -19.23 16.81 -6.77
N THR A 332 -18.16 17.51 -7.11
CA THR A 332 -18.20 18.46 -8.24
C THR A 332 -18.26 17.75 -9.60
N PRO A 333 -18.80 18.39 -10.65
CA PRO A 333 -18.72 17.86 -12.01
C PRO A 333 -17.27 17.62 -12.49
N GLY A 334 -16.32 18.41 -11.99
CA GLY A 334 -14.89 18.23 -12.24
C GLY A 334 -14.35 16.94 -11.63
N ALA A 335 -14.65 16.68 -10.34
CA ALA A 335 -14.27 15.45 -9.64
C ALA A 335 -14.87 14.22 -10.31
N MET A 336 -16.16 14.25 -10.67
CA MET A 336 -16.81 13.17 -11.42
C MET A 336 -16.08 12.86 -12.74
N ARG A 337 -15.76 13.89 -13.55
CA ARG A 337 -15.01 13.70 -14.80
C ARG A 337 -13.62 13.13 -14.53
N LYS A 338 -12.90 13.66 -13.54
CA LYS A 338 -11.56 13.19 -13.17
C LYS A 338 -11.56 11.70 -12.84
N ALA A 339 -12.51 11.25 -12.03
CA ALA A 339 -12.68 9.86 -11.61
C ALA A 339 -13.48 8.99 -12.60
N ARG A 340 -13.88 9.53 -13.76
CA ARG A 340 -14.67 8.85 -14.80
C ARG A 340 -16.02 8.32 -14.31
N VAL A 341 -16.62 8.99 -13.33
CA VAL A 341 -17.96 8.69 -12.80
C VAL A 341 -19.00 9.16 -13.81
N LEU A 342 -19.93 8.27 -14.13
CA LEU A 342 -21.07 8.50 -15.02
C LEU A 342 -22.30 8.97 -14.25
N SER A 343 -22.54 8.37 -13.09
CA SER A 343 -23.70 8.64 -12.22
C SER A 343 -23.42 8.13 -10.82
N PHE A 344 -24.12 8.69 -9.82
CA PHE A 344 -24.12 8.19 -8.45
C PHE A 344 -25.47 8.45 -7.78
N ALA A 345 -25.75 7.74 -6.71
CA ALA A 345 -26.91 7.94 -5.85
C ALA A 345 -26.59 7.52 -4.40
N ASP A 346 -27.26 8.14 -3.44
CA ASP A 346 -27.35 7.59 -2.08
C ASP A 346 -28.07 6.24 -2.15
N PHE A 347 -27.35 5.18 -1.84
CA PHE A 347 -27.84 3.81 -1.91
C PHE A 347 -28.76 3.46 -0.75
N THR A 348 -28.60 4.13 0.39
CA THR A 348 -29.32 3.83 1.62
C THR A 348 -29.85 5.12 2.27
N PRO A 349 -30.78 5.82 1.59
CA PRO A 349 -31.23 7.12 2.02
C PRO A 349 -31.84 7.07 3.42
N GLY A 350 -31.46 8.04 4.25
CA GLY A 350 -31.95 8.18 5.63
C GLY A 350 -31.28 7.26 6.66
N ARG A 351 -30.37 6.37 6.25
CA ARG A 351 -29.58 5.55 7.19
C ARG A 351 -28.42 6.35 7.78
N LEU A 352 -27.99 5.90 8.96
CA LEU A 352 -26.91 6.53 9.72
C LEU A 352 -25.81 5.50 9.95
N TYR A 353 -24.57 5.93 9.71
CA TYR A 353 -23.39 5.09 9.79
C TYR A 353 -22.28 5.83 10.54
N PHE A 354 -21.60 5.13 11.45
CA PHE A 354 -20.40 5.63 12.12
C PHE A 354 -19.23 4.71 11.81
N SER A 355 -18.07 5.29 11.47
CA SER A 355 -16.87 4.58 11.04
C SER A 355 -17.14 3.43 10.05
N PRO A 356 -17.86 3.68 8.93
CA PRO A 356 -18.26 2.60 8.05
C PRO A 356 -17.18 2.21 7.04
N GLY A 357 -17.28 0.98 6.53
CA GLY A 357 -16.44 0.45 5.46
C GLY A 357 -17.22 -0.49 4.56
N VAL A 358 -16.91 -0.47 3.26
CA VAL A 358 -17.43 -1.48 2.31
C VAL A 358 -16.42 -2.62 2.26
N GLN A 359 -16.84 -3.81 2.68
CA GLN A 359 -15.95 -4.97 2.80
C GLN A 359 -15.97 -5.86 1.57
N TYR A 360 -17.12 -5.94 0.92
CA TYR A 360 -17.32 -6.71 -0.30
C TYR A 360 -18.53 -6.21 -1.06
N TYR A 361 -18.52 -6.35 -2.37
CA TYR A 361 -19.74 -6.24 -3.16
C TYR A 361 -19.64 -7.04 -4.47
N ASP A 362 -20.80 -7.46 -4.95
CA ASP A 362 -20.99 -8.02 -6.28
C ASP A 362 -22.34 -7.55 -6.87
N ALA A 363 -22.86 -8.26 -7.86
CA ALA A 363 -24.14 -7.93 -8.50
C ALA A 363 -25.37 -8.18 -7.60
N ASP A 364 -25.22 -8.95 -6.54
CA ASP A 364 -26.31 -9.42 -5.67
C ASP A 364 -26.24 -8.77 -4.29
N TYR A 365 -25.04 -8.62 -3.74
CA TYR A 365 -24.84 -8.20 -2.35
C TYR A 365 -23.82 -7.07 -2.19
N VAL A 366 -24.03 -6.26 -1.15
CA VAL A 366 -23.06 -5.30 -0.61
C VAL A 366 -22.90 -5.63 0.87
N LEU A 367 -21.69 -5.98 1.27
CA LEU A 367 -21.34 -6.26 2.65
C LEU A 367 -20.61 -5.04 3.22
N ILE A 368 -21.16 -4.48 4.29
CA ILE A 368 -20.61 -3.31 4.96
C ILE A 368 -20.33 -3.62 6.42
N THR A 369 -19.36 -2.91 6.98
CA THR A 369 -19.18 -2.77 8.43
C THR A 369 -19.49 -1.34 8.83
N PHE A 370 -20.02 -1.16 10.04
CA PHE A 370 -20.25 0.16 10.63
C PHE A 370 -20.51 0.02 12.14
N ARG A 371 -20.41 1.13 12.87
CA ARG A 371 -20.91 1.26 14.24
C ARG A 371 -22.32 1.88 14.21
N PRO A 372 -23.33 1.33 14.92
CA PRO A 372 -24.68 1.87 14.95
C PRO A 372 -24.80 3.27 15.58
N THR A 373 -23.90 3.62 16.50
CA THR A 373 -23.89 4.91 17.19
C THR A 373 -22.48 5.50 17.25
N ALA A 374 -22.38 6.80 17.56
CA ALA A 374 -21.11 7.49 17.77
C ALA A 374 -20.44 7.17 19.12
N ALA A 375 -21.10 6.39 19.99
CA ALA A 375 -20.55 6.06 21.30
C ALA A 375 -19.26 5.24 21.16
N GLU A 376 -18.28 5.53 22.01
CA GLU A 376 -16.97 4.88 22.01
C GLU A 376 -17.07 3.35 22.16
N ASN A 377 -18.05 2.87 22.93
CA ASN A 377 -18.33 1.46 23.15
C ASN A 377 -19.37 0.87 22.17
N SER A 378 -19.79 1.60 21.14
CA SER A 378 -20.76 1.11 20.15
C SER A 378 -20.15 -0.09 19.42
N PRO A 379 -20.72 -1.31 19.48
CA PRO A 379 -20.09 -2.47 18.85
C PRO A 379 -20.01 -2.31 17.33
N LEU A 380 -19.03 -2.98 16.72
CA LEU A 380 -18.98 -3.12 15.26
C LEU A 380 -20.17 -3.99 14.83
N ALA A 381 -20.81 -3.63 13.72
CA ALA A 381 -21.85 -4.44 13.10
C ALA A 381 -21.48 -4.72 11.65
N VAL A 382 -21.81 -5.92 11.19
CA VAL A 382 -21.76 -6.32 9.79
C VAL A 382 -23.18 -6.33 9.26
N GLN A 383 -23.39 -5.73 8.09
CA GLN A 383 -24.68 -5.74 7.42
C GLN A 383 -24.51 -6.14 5.96
N CYS A 384 -25.34 -7.08 5.53
CA CYS A 384 -25.45 -7.45 4.13
C CYS A 384 -26.69 -6.79 3.55
N LEU A 385 -26.52 -6.14 2.40
CA LEU A 385 -27.57 -5.46 1.65
C LEU A 385 -27.74 -6.13 0.30
N ASN A 386 -28.98 -6.20 -0.19
CA ASN A 386 -29.22 -6.51 -1.58
C ASN A 386 -28.70 -5.37 -2.47
N ALA A 387 -27.77 -5.65 -3.39
CA ALA A 387 -27.06 -4.65 -4.21
C ALA A 387 -27.96 -3.86 -5.19
N ARG A 388 -29.20 -4.33 -5.40
CA ARG A 388 -30.17 -3.69 -6.32
C ARG A 388 -31.15 -2.79 -5.57
N THR A 389 -31.61 -3.22 -4.41
CA THR A 389 -32.74 -2.61 -3.69
C THR A 389 -32.34 -1.94 -2.37
N ALA A 390 -31.11 -2.16 -1.90
CA ALA A 390 -30.63 -1.77 -0.57
C ALA A 390 -31.41 -2.39 0.60
N ALA A 391 -32.28 -3.38 0.33
CA ALA A 391 -32.96 -4.14 1.38
C ALA A 391 -31.93 -4.85 2.26
N ILE A 392 -32.14 -4.80 3.58
CA ILE A 392 -31.28 -5.50 4.53
C ILE A 392 -31.54 -7.00 4.37
N VAL A 393 -30.49 -7.76 4.09
CA VAL A 393 -30.52 -9.22 4.07
C VAL A 393 -30.33 -9.73 5.51
N PHE A 394 -29.30 -9.24 6.19
CA PHE A 394 -29.09 -9.45 7.62
C PHE A 394 -28.29 -8.31 8.24
N THR A 395 -28.31 -8.25 9.57
CA THR A 395 -27.38 -7.44 10.38
C THR A 395 -26.90 -8.28 11.55
N LEU A 396 -25.59 -8.39 11.72
CA LEU A 396 -24.92 -9.17 12.75
C LEU A 396 -24.02 -8.24 13.57
N PRO A 397 -24.33 -8.00 14.85
CA PRO A 397 -23.41 -7.35 15.78
C PRO A 397 -22.19 -8.24 16.05
N LEU A 398 -21.00 -7.65 16.03
CA LEU A 398 -19.72 -8.30 16.38
C LEU A 398 -19.09 -7.53 17.57
N PRO A 399 -19.58 -7.74 18.81
CA PRO A 399 -19.09 -7.01 19.97
C PRO A 399 -17.64 -7.37 20.36
N GLU A 400 -17.17 -8.55 19.95
CA GLU A 400 -15.81 -9.04 20.20
C GLU A 400 -14.82 -8.70 19.09
N ALA A 401 -15.27 -8.01 18.02
CA ALA A 401 -14.38 -7.62 16.94
C ALA A 401 -13.36 -6.58 17.44
N ASN A 402 -12.09 -7.00 17.42
CA ASN A 402 -10.96 -6.14 17.67
C ASN A 402 -10.39 -5.66 16.34
N GLY A 403 -9.88 -4.43 16.30
CA GLY A 403 -9.26 -3.88 15.10
C GLY A 403 -10.23 -3.58 13.95
N SER A 404 -9.66 -3.44 12.75
CA SER A 404 -10.39 -3.15 11.52
C SER A 404 -10.67 -4.44 10.77
N LEU A 405 -11.94 -4.72 10.45
CA LEU A 405 -12.29 -5.72 9.46
C LEU A 405 -12.34 -5.01 8.10
N ASP A 406 -11.28 -5.16 7.31
CA ASP A 406 -11.05 -4.47 6.04
C ASP A 406 -11.05 -5.42 4.83
N GLN A 407 -11.21 -6.72 5.07
CA GLN A 407 -11.26 -7.74 4.03
C GLN A 407 -12.59 -8.48 4.05
N GLY A 408 -13.21 -8.63 2.87
CA GLY A 408 -14.45 -9.39 2.72
C GLY A 408 -14.48 -10.26 1.48
N LEU A 409 -15.07 -11.45 1.62
CA LEU A 409 -15.35 -12.37 0.52
C LEU A 409 -16.75 -12.96 0.64
N ARG A 410 -17.33 -13.26 -0.52
CA ARG A 410 -18.48 -14.15 -0.64
C ARG A 410 -18.02 -15.56 -1.00
N THR A 411 -18.64 -16.55 -0.39
CA THR A 411 -18.46 -17.98 -0.66
C THR A 411 -19.81 -18.63 -0.93
N SER A 412 -19.81 -19.91 -1.31
CA SER A 412 -21.06 -20.69 -1.41
C SER A 412 -21.74 -20.89 -0.05
N ALA A 413 -20.98 -20.83 1.04
CA ALA A 413 -21.47 -21.00 2.41
C ALA A 413 -21.87 -19.68 3.11
N GLY A 414 -21.72 -18.53 2.43
CA GLY A 414 -22.05 -17.21 2.98
C GLY A 414 -20.93 -16.19 2.74
N PHE A 415 -20.47 -15.57 3.81
CA PHE A 415 -19.48 -14.49 3.78
C PHE A 415 -18.34 -14.79 4.74
N VAL A 416 -17.14 -14.31 4.38
CA VAL A 416 -15.97 -14.34 5.25
C VAL A 416 -15.44 -12.92 5.36
N LEU A 417 -15.24 -12.46 6.59
CA LEU A 417 -14.59 -11.19 6.90
C LEU A 417 -13.26 -11.46 7.59
N GLY A 418 -12.24 -10.70 7.23
CA GLY A 418 -10.93 -10.74 7.86
C GLY A 418 -10.48 -9.35 8.29
N GLY A 419 -9.64 -9.32 9.32
CA GLY A 419 -8.88 -8.17 9.79
C GLY A 419 -7.67 -8.67 10.56
N ASP A 420 -6.48 -8.15 10.27
CA ASP A 420 -5.21 -8.67 10.77
C ASP A 420 -5.15 -10.22 10.72
N HIS A 421 -5.23 -10.89 11.86
CA HIS A 421 -5.24 -12.36 11.95
C HIS A 421 -6.60 -12.96 12.28
N ASP A 422 -7.62 -12.15 12.54
CA ASP A 422 -8.98 -12.61 12.84
C ASP A 422 -9.74 -12.99 11.57
N THR A 423 -10.64 -13.96 11.69
CA THR A 423 -11.57 -14.31 10.61
C THR A 423 -12.95 -14.69 11.14
N TYR A 424 -13.97 -14.09 10.54
CA TYR A 424 -15.37 -14.31 10.85
C TYR A 424 -16.05 -14.99 9.66
N VAL A 425 -16.62 -16.17 9.88
CA VAL A 425 -17.42 -16.88 8.87
C VAL A 425 -18.90 -16.71 9.21
N ILE A 426 -19.64 -16.12 8.29
CA ILE A 426 -21.03 -15.72 8.45
C ILE A 426 -21.87 -16.46 7.42
N SER A 427 -22.97 -17.10 7.83
CA SER A 427 -23.88 -17.77 6.91
C SER A 427 -24.64 -16.76 6.02
N PRO A 428 -25.30 -17.20 4.93
CA PRO A 428 -26.02 -16.30 4.03
C PRO A 428 -27.17 -15.54 4.70
N ASP A 429 -27.75 -16.12 5.77
CA ASP A 429 -28.81 -15.54 6.60
C ASP A 429 -28.29 -14.74 7.81
N GLY A 430 -26.97 -14.58 7.95
CA GLY A 430 -26.37 -13.67 8.93
C GLY A 430 -26.04 -14.27 10.30
N ARG A 431 -26.01 -15.60 10.43
CA ARG A 431 -25.57 -16.27 11.65
C ARG A 431 -24.04 -16.42 11.65
N LEU A 432 -23.39 -16.09 12.76
CA LEU A 432 -21.97 -16.40 12.96
C LEU A 432 -21.79 -17.92 13.02
N LEU A 433 -20.98 -18.47 12.11
CA LEU A 433 -20.66 -19.89 12.06
C LEU A 433 -19.36 -20.18 12.82
N HIS A 434 -18.33 -19.39 12.54
CA HIS A 434 -17.00 -19.53 13.14
C HIS A 434 -16.35 -18.16 13.35
N HIS A 435 -15.58 -18.05 14.42
CA HIS A 435 -14.64 -16.97 14.67
C HIS A 435 -13.30 -17.61 14.98
N LEU A 436 -12.27 -17.27 14.19
CA LEU A 436 -10.90 -17.68 14.40
C LEU A 436 -10.10 -16.48 14.88
N ASP A 437 -9.64 -16.57 16.11
CA ASP A 437 -8.68 -15.66 16.75
C ASP A 437 -7.41 -16.47 17.03
N PRO A 438 -6.34 -16.29 16.23
CA PRO A 438 -5.12 -17.07 16.38
C PRO A 438 -4.28 -16.69 17.61
N GLU A 439 -4.58 -15.61 18.34
CA GLU A 439 -3.95 -15.34 19.64
C GLU A 439 -4.57 -16.15 20.79
N LYS A 440 -5.74 -16.77 20.55
CA LYS A 440 -6.47 -17.60 21.53
C LYS A 440 -6.38 -19.11 21.26
N GLN A 441 -5.62 -19.54 20.25
CA GLN A 441 -5.32 -20.95 19.96
C GLN A 441 -3.95 -21.35 20.53
#